data_AF-A0A820KSN2-F1
#
_entry.id   AF-A0A820KSN2-F1
#
_cell.length_a   1.000
_cell.length_b   1.000
_cell.length_c   1.000
_cell.angle_alpha   90.00
_cell.angle_beta   90.00
_cell.angle_gamma   90.00
#
_symmetry.space_group_name_H-M   'P 1'
#
loop_
_entity.id
_entity.type
_entity.pdbx_description
1 polymer ?
#
loop_
_entity_poly.entity_id
_entity_poly.type
_entity_poly.pdbx_seq_one_letter_code
_entity_poly.pdbx_strand_id
1 'polypeptide(L)'
;MSYSKQKQITIGNSMERFNISLNDIGKIMYYLNRICHCIDFNDLNKYTNYFNYSSLSHEDQQFIFSLALCLSPDLFIGKIFFPDDKLSDHGKEKFCQIGCSSILPSSIIISGETYQTKRIFIFHEKWLNEYYLDPMNKLA
;
A
#
# COMPACT_ATOMS: atom_id res chain seq x y z
N MET A 1 -9.22 21.29 -35.61
CA MET A 1 -8.50 20.43 -34.66
C MET A 1 -7.81 21.33 -33.64
N SER A 2 -8.23 21.32 -32.38
CA SER A 2 -7.51 22.01 -31.30
C SER A 2 -7.78 21.28 -29.99
N TYR A 3 -6.84 20.44 -29.56
CA TYR A 3 -6.84 19.80 -28.25
C TYR A 3 -6.05 20.70 -27.31
N SER A 4 -6.68 21.19 -26.23
CA SER A 4 -6.01 21.58 -24.98
C SER A 4 -7.05 21.99 -23.93
N LYS A 5 -7.52 21.03 -23.13
CA LYS A 5 -8.05 21.32 -21.78
C LYS A 5 -7.24 20.48 -20.80
N GLN A 6 -6.17 21.08 -20.27
CA GLN A 6 -5.46 20.54 -19.11
C GLN A 6 -6.42 20.59 -17.92
N LYS A 7 -6.97 19.43 -17.55
CA LYS A 7 -7.79 19.27 -16.36
C LYS A 7 -6.87 19.21 -15.14
N GLN A 8 -7.08 20.14 -14.21
CA GLN A 8 -6.38 20.24 -12.95
C GLN A 8 -6.55 18.95 -12.16
N ILE A 9 -5.43 18.34 -11.77
CA ILE A 9 -5.37 17.17 -10.91
C ILE A 9 -5.77 17.63 -9.50
N THR A 10 -6.93 17.22 -9.01
CA THR A 10 -7.27 17.41 -7.60
C THR A 10 -6.49 16.38 -6.78
N ILE A 11 -5.26 16.74 -6.42
CA ILE A 11 -4.43 15.93 -5.52
C ILE A 11 -5.03 16.08 -4.11
N GLY A 12 -5.81 15.09 -3.68
CA GLY A 12 -6.17 14.96 -2.27
C GLY A 12 -4.90 14.59 -1.49
N ASN A 13 -4.21 15.57 -0.93
CA ASN A 13 -3.07 15.33 -0.04
C ASN A 13 -3.59 14.81 1.31
N SER A 14 -3.84 13.50 1.45
CA SER A 14 -4.00 12.88 2.77
C SER A 14 -2.61 12.58 3.33
N MET A 15 -2.08 13.51 4.13
CA MET A 15 -0.78 13.37 4.80
C MET A 15 -0.99 12.66 6.15
N GLU A 16 -0.77 11.35 6.19
CA GLU A 16 -0.80 10.58 7.43
C GLU A 16 0.60 10.54 8.05
N ARG A 17 0.84 11.33 9.11
CA ARG A 17 2.05 11.23 9.93
C ARG A 17 1.76 10.28 11.09
N PHE A 18 2.38 9.10 11.10
CA PHE A 18 2.30 8.17 12.24
C PHE A 18 3.64 8.09 12.95
N ASN A 19 3.59 8.26 14.28
CA ASN A 19 4.73 8.33 15.18
C ASN A 19 4.57 7.21 16.23
N ILE A 20 4.45 5.97 15.76
CA ILE A 20 4.33 4.78 16.61
C ILE A 20 5.48 3.86 16.22
N SER A 21 6.31 3.48 17.20
CA SER A 21 7.33 2.45 17.03
C SER A 21 6.64 1.10 16.85
N LEU A 22 6.25 0.76 15.61
CA LEU A 22 5.67 -0.53 15.27
C LEU A 22 6.75 -1.62 15.36
N ASN A 23 6.40 -2.78 15.90
CA ASN A 23 7.22 -4.00 15.76
C ASN A 23 7.15 -4.52 14.32
N ASP A 24 7.95 -5.54 13.98
CA ASP A 24 8.04 -6.03 12.61
C ASP A 24 6.68 -6.52 12.05
N ILE A 25 5.82 -7.15 12.86
CA ILE A 25 4.45 -7.52 12.44
C ILE A 25 3.57 -6.28 12.21
N GLY A 26 3.61 -5.29 13.09
CA GLY A 26 2.84 -4.05 12.93
C GLY A 26 3.22 -3.31 11.65
N LYS A 27 4.50 -3.37 11.26
CA LYS A 27 5.00 -2.84 9.99
C LYS A 27 4.43 -3.60 8.78
N ILE A 28 4.36 -4.93 8.83
CA ILE A 28 3.71 -5.74 7.80
C ILE A 28 2.21 -5.45 7.70
N MET A 29 1.51 -5.32 8.84
CA MET A 29 0.09 -4.94 8.84
C MET A 29 -0.13 -3.56 8.21
N TYR A 30 0.78 -2.62 8.45
CA TYR A 30 0.75 -1.30 7.82
C TYR A 30 0.96 -1.41 6.30
N TYR A 31 1.90 -2.23 5.84
CA TYR A 31 2.05 -2.54 4.41
C TYR A 31 0.75 -3.09 3.81
N LEU A 32 0.12 -4.09 4.44
CA LEU A 32 -1.14 -4.68 3.98
C LEU A 32 -2.30 -3.67 3.99
N ASN A 33 -2.31 -2.74 4.95
CA ASN A 33 -3.28 -1.65 5.00
C ASN A 33 -3.19 -0.75 3.76
N ARG A 34 -1.97 -0.48 3.26
CA ARG A 34 -1.79 0.32 2.03
C ARG A 34 -2.36 -0.38 0.79
N ILE A 35 -2.26 -1.70 0.71
CA ILE A 35 -2.93 -2.48 -0.36
C ILE A 35 -4.45 -2.30 -0.26
N CYS A 36 -5.03 -2.40 0.93
CA CYS A 36 -6.48 -2.25 1.15
C CYS A 36 -6.99 -0.81 0.88
N HIS A 37 -6.11 0.19 0.93
CA HIS A 37 -6.46 1.55 0.51
C HIS A 37 -6.47 1.70 -1.02
N CYS A 38 -5.69 0.90 -1.73
CA CYS A 38 -5.65 0.87 -3.19
C CYS A 38 -6.75 0.00 -3.80
N ILE A 39 -7.10 -1.10 -3.14
CA ILE A 39 -7.96 -2.17 -3.65
C ILE A 39 -8.94 -2.63 -2.58
N ASP A 40 -10.17 -2.96 -2.98
CA ASP A 40 -11.17 -3.51 -2.07
C ASP A 40 -10.91 -5.00 -1.75
N PHE A 41 -10.14 -5.25 -0.70
CA PHE A 41 -10.02 -6.56 -0.08
C PHE A 41 -10.96 -6.64 1.12
N ASN A 42 -12.22 -7.05 0.89
CA ASN A 42 -13.23 -7.12 1.95
C ASN A 42 -12.80 -7.99 3.15
N ASP A 43 -12.00 -9.04 2.91
CA ASP A 43 -11.65 -10.04 3.93
C ASP A 43 -10.37 -9.73 4.73
N LEU A 44 -9.61 -8.69 4.35
CA LEU A 44 -8.30 -8.38 4.97
C LEU A 44 -8.37 -7.37 6.12
N ASN A 45 -9.51 -6.72 6.34
CA ASN A 45 -9.65 -5.64 7.32
C ASN A 45 -9.19 -5.99 8.74
N LYS A 46 -9.38 -7.24 9.18
CA LYS A 46 -8.92 -7.72 10.49
C LYS A 46 -7.38 -7.80 10.61
N TYR A 47 -6.69 -8.07 9.51
CA TYR A 47 -5.23 -8.24 9.45
C TYR A 47 -4.49 -6.96 9.07
N THR A 48 -5.23 -5.91 8.71
CA THR A 48 -4.68 -4.58 8.39
C THR A 48 -4.85 -3.55 9.50
N ASN A 49 -5.54 -3.92 10.59
CA ASN A 49 -5.70 -3.03 11.75
C ASN A 49 -4.44 -3.02 12.62
N TYR A 50 -3.42 -2.31 12.16
CA TYR A 50 -2.12 -2.22 12.80
C TYR A 50 -2.14 -1.49 14.16
N PHE A 51 -3.26 -0.88 14.59
CA PHE A 51 -3.35 -0.29 15.94
C PHE A 51 -3.45 -1.35 17.05
N ASN A 52 -3.90 -2.56 16.72
CA ASN A 52 -4.09 -3.66 17.66
C ASN A 52 -3.01 -4.76 17.50
N TYR A 53 -1.86 -4.43 16.90
CA TYR A 53 -0.80 -5.41 16.64
C TYR A 53 -0.27 -6.07 17.92
N SER A 54 -0.33 -5.37 19.06
CA SER A 54 0.14 -5.86 20.36
C SER A 54 -0.77 -6.94 20.98
N SER A 55 -1.99 -7.13 20.46
CA SER A 55 -2.94 -8.15 20.94
C SER A 55 -3.03 -9.38 20.05
N LEU A 56 -2.16 -9.51 19.04
CA LEU A 56 -2.19 -10.63 18.09
C LEU A 56 -1.68 -11.91 18.73
N SER A 57 -2.41 -13.01 18.51
CA SER A 57 -1.91 -14.35 18.84
C SER A 57 -0.74 -14.74 17.92
N HIS A 58 0.03 -15.74 18.32
CA HIS A 58 1.12 -16.25 17.48
C HIS A 58 0.59 -16.80 16.14
N GLU A 59 -0.59 -17.45 16.14
CA GLU A 59 -1.24 -17.93 14.93
C GLU A 59 -1.64 -16.77 13.99
N ASP A 60 -2.16 -15.67 14.54
CA ASP A 60 -2.48 -14.48 13.74
C ASP A 60 -1.22 -13.86 13.12
N GLN A 61 -0.11 -13.82 13.87
CA GLN A 61 1.17 -13.32 13.36
C GLN A 61 1.70 -14.17 12.21
N GLN A 62 1.63 -15.50 12.33
CA GLN A 62 2.00 -16.42 11.24
C GLN A 62 1.10 -16.27 10.02
N PHE A 63 -0.20 -16.06 10.24
CA PHE A 63 -1.13 -15.82 9.15
C PHE A 63 -0.83 -14.50 8.44
N ILE A 64 -0.57 -13.41 9.18
CA ILE A 64 -0.19 -12.10 8.63
C ILE A 64 1.09 -12.20 7.81
N PHE A 65 2.10 -12.92 8.32
CA PHE A 65 3.35 -13.16 7.59
C PHE A 65 3.11 -13.94 6.28
N SER A 66 2.35 -15.03 6.34
CA SER A 66 2.01 -15.84 5.17
C SER A 66 1.22 -15.04 4.13
N LEU A 67 0.27 -14.22 4.60
CA LEU A 67 -0.49 -13.31 3.75
C LEU A 67 0.42 -12.28 3.07
N ALA A 68 1.41 -11.73 3.78
CA ALA A 68 2.37 -10.78 3.22
C ALA A 68 3.34 -11.42 2.20
N LEU A 69 3.62 -12.72 2.32
CA LEU A 69 4.32 -13.47 1.27
C LEU A 69 3.46 -13.60 0.01
N CYS A 70 2.18 -13.96 0.17
CA CYS A 70 1.23 -14.08 -0.94
C CYS A 70 0.95 -12.75 -1.63
N LEU A 71 0.98 -11.64 -0.88
CA LEU A 71 0.74 -10.29 -1.35
C LEU A 71 2.07 -9.52 -1.41
N SER A 72 3.07 -10.06 -2.10
CA SER A 72 4.37 -9.40 -2.21
C SER A 72 4.31 -8.11 -3.04
N PRO A 73 5.22 -7.15 -2.82
CA PRO A 73 5.29 -5.89 -3.55
C PRO A 73 5.33 -6.05 -5.06
N ASP A 74 5.97 -7.12 -5.55
CA ASP A 74 6.10 -7.43 -6.98
C ASP A 74 4.76 -7.55 -7.70
N LEU A 75 3.70 -7.93 -6.97
CA LEU A 75 2.35 -8.00 -7.53
C LEU A 75 1.77 -6.61 -7.84
N PHE A 76 2.23 -5.57 -7.15
CA PHE A 76 1.61 -4.25 -7.08
C PHE A 76 2.45 -3.14 -7.70
N ILE A 77 3.78 -3.28 -7.67
CA ILE A 77 4.71 -2.30 -8.24
C ILE A 77 4.43 -2.10 -9.73
N GLY A 78 4.35 -0.85 -10.16
CA GLY A 78 4.04 -0.46 -11.53
C GLY A 78 2.56 -0.61 -11.92
N LYS A 79 1.70 -1.10 -11.01
CA LYS A 79 0.25 -1.21 -11.23
C LYS A 79 -0.52 -0.26 -10.32
N ILE A 80 -0.37 -0.44 -9.00
CA ILE A 80 -1.02 0.38 -7.99
C ILE A 80 0.00 1.03 -7.04
N PHE A 81 1.22 0.51 -6.99
CA PHE A 81 2.33 1.00 -6.17
C PHE A 81 3.38 1.61 -7.09
N PHE A 82 3.74 2.87 -6.87
CA PHE A 82 4.68 3.60 -7.71
C PHE A 82 5.78 4.23 -6.85
N PRO A 83 7.04 3.80 -6.98
CA PRO A 83 8.14 4.46 -6.31
C PRO A 83 8.38 5.84 -6.93
N ASP A 84 8.65 6.84 -6.09
CA ASP A 84 9.06 8.19 -6.48
C ASP A 84 10.13 8.72 -5.52
N ASP A 85 11.38 8.65 -5.96
CA ASP A 85 12.55 9.11 -5.18
C ASP A 85 12.58 10.63 -5.00
N LYS A 86 11.74 11.38 -5.74
CA LYS A 86 11.58 12.82 -5.55
C LYS A 86 10.68 13.14 -4.36
N LEU A 87 9.97 12.17 -3.80
CA LEU A 87 9.30 12.31 -2.52
C LEU A 87 10.38 12.47 -1.45
N SER A 88 10.54 13.68 -0.94
CA SER A 88 11.49 13.98 0.13
C SER A 88 11.37 12.94 1.25
N ASP A 89 12.52 12.37 1.62
CA ASP A 89 12.86 11.29 2.57
C ASP A 89 12.05 11.16 3.88
N HIS A 90 11.15 12.10 4.18
CA HIS A 90 10.38 12.16 5.41
C HIS A 90 8.89 12.28 5.12
N GLY A 91 8.20 11.13 5.18
CA GLY A 91 6.76 11.06 5.48
C GLY A 91 5.82 11.67 4.45
N LYS A 92 6.16 11.62 3.16
CA LYS A 92 5.28 12.04 2.07
C LYS A 92 4.86 10.87 1.21
N GLU A 93 4.36 9.80 1.83
CA GLU A 93 3.47 8.88 1.13
C GLU A 93 2.27 9.66 0.61
N LYS A 94 1.82 9.37 -0.61
CA LYS A 94 0.63 10.01 -1.16
C LYS A 94 -0.27 9.00 -1.82
N PHE A 95 -1.54 9.09 -1.51
CA PHE A 95 -2.58 8.43 -2.27
C PHE A 95 -3.08 9.35 -3.37
N CYS A 96 -3.21 8.83 -4.57
CA CYS A 96 -3.90 9.51 -5.66
C CYS A 96 -5.15 8.71 -6.02
N GLN A 97 -6.31 9.35 -5.94
CA GLN A 97 -7.56 8.72 -6.32
C GLN A 97 -7.61 8.53 -7.85
N ILE A 98 -8.07 7.36 -8.29
CA ILE A 98 -8.25 7.10 -9.72
C ILE A 98 -9.44 7.92 -10.20
N GLY A 99 -9.15 8.99 -10.93
CA GLY A 99 -10.17 9.91 -11.43
C GLY A 99 -9.70 10.97 -12.43
N CYS A 100 -8.42 11.00 -12.85
CA CYS A 100 -7.95 12.07 -13.75
C CYS A 100 -6.91 11.71 -14.83
N SER A 101 -6.54 10.44 -15.03
CA SER A 101 -5.80 10.06 -16.25
C SER A 101 -6.19 8.67 -16.74
N SER A 102 -6.37 8.53 -18.05
CA SER A 102 -6.68 7.30 -18.77
C SER A 102 -5.52 6.31 -18.85
N ILE A 103 -4.46 6.52 -18.07
CA ILE A 103 -3.20 5.75 -18.11
C ILE A 103 -3.12 4.77 -16.93
N LEU A 104 -3.91 4.99 -15.87
CA LEU A 104 -3.90 4.13 -14.68
C LEU A 104 -4.81 2.91 -14.87
N PRO A 105 -4.38 1.72 -14.43
CA PRO A 105 -5.22 0.53 -14.48
C PRO A 105 -6.44 0.72 -13.58
N SER A 106 -7.64 0.50 -14.12
CA SER A 106 -8.90 0.49 -13.36
C SER A 106 -9.07 -0.77 -12.51
N SER A 107 -8.33 -1.84 -12.83
CA SER A 107 -8.32 -3.10 -12.11
C SER A 107 -6.97 -3.80 -12.24
N ILE A 108 -6.69 -4.72 -11.31
CA ILE A 108 -5.54 -5.61 -11.38
C ILE A 108 -5.98 -7.06 -11.16
N ILE A 109 -5.22 -8.00 -11.70
CA ILE A 109 -5.45 -9.43 -11.50
C ILE A 109 -4.43 -9.95 -10.50
N ILE A 110 -4.91 -10.59 -9.43
CA ILE A 110 -4.13 -11.24 -8.40
C ILE A 110 -4.65 -12.67 -8.28
N SER A 111 -3.80 -13.67 -8.45
CA SER A 111 -4.18 -15.10 -8.33
C SER A 111 -5.42 -15.51 -9.15
N GLY A 112 -5.64 -14.88 -10.31
CA GLY A 112 -6.78 -15.15 -11.19
C GLY A 112 -8.06 -14.36 -10.87
N GLU A 113 -8.09 -13.64 -9.76
CA GLU A 113 -9.21 -12.77 -9.39
C GLU A 113 -8.95 -11.32 -9.81
N THR A 114 -10.00 -10.64 -10.28
CA THR A 114 -9.92 -9.24 -10.71
C THR A 114 -10.39 -8.32 -9.60
N TYR A 115 -9.53 -7.38 -9.24
CA TYR A 115 -9.80 -6.42 -8.17
C TYR A 115 -9.87 -5.00 -8.72
N GLN A 116 -10.91 -4.26 -8.32
CA GLN A 116 -11.08 -2.87 -8.72
C GLN A 116 -10.09 -1.98 -7.95
N THR A 117 -9.40 -1.11 -8.70
CA THR A 117 -8.46 -0.16 -8.11
C THR A 117 -9.20 1.13 -7.77
N LYS A 118 -9.11 1.56 -6.51
CA LYS A 118 -9.69 2.81 -6.00
C LYS A 118 -8.67 3.95 -6.02
N ARG A 119 -7.41 3.62 -5.69
CA ARG A 119 -6.32 4.58 -5.51
C ARG A 119 -5.00 3.96 -5.94
N ILE A 120 -4.06 4.81 -6.30
CA ILE A 120 -2.65 4.42 -6.39
C ILE A 120 -1.90 4.95 -5.17
N PHE A 121 -0.86 4.24 -4.78
CA PHE A 121 0.03 4.56 -3.69
C PHE A 121 1.39 4.95 -4.25
N ILE A 122 1.81 6.18 -3.97
CA ILE A 122 3.13 6.70 -4.35
C ILE A 122 3.97 6.81 -3.09
N PHE A 123 5.15 6.22 -3.12
CA PHE A 123 6.02 6.08 -1.95
C PHE A 123 7.50 6.28 -2.31
N HIS A 124 8.31 6.62 -1.32
CA HIS A 124 9.76 6.64 -1.44
C HIS A 124 10.31 5.24 -1.17
N GLU A 125 11.37 4.79 -1.86
CA GLU A 125 11.89 3.41 -1.75
C GLU A 125 12.16 2.96 -0.29
N LYS A 126 12.64 3.87 0.57
CA LYS A 126 12.82 3.63 2.01
C LYS A 126 11.58 3.09 2.71
N TRP A 127 10.38 3.48 2.28
CA TRP A 127 9.14 2.95 2.82
C TRP A 127 9.03 1.43 2.63
N LEU A 128 9.38 0.95 1.45
CA LEU A 128 9.29 -0.48 1.14
C LEU A 128 10.30 -1.27 1.96
N ASN A 129 11.50 -0.72 2.12
CA ASN A 129 12.51 -1.29 3.00
C ASN A 129 12.00 -1.35 4.46
N GLU A 130 11.51 -0.23 4.98
CA GLU A 130 11.12 -0.11 6.38
C GLU A 130 9.89 -0.94 6.76
N TYR A 131 8.89 -1.05 5.87
CA TYR A 131 7.58 -1.62 6.18
C TYR A 131 7.32 -3.00 5.56
N TYR A 132 8.17 -3.46 4.64
CA TYR A 132 8.05 -4.80 4.06
C TYR A 132 9.36 -5.59 4.11
N LEU A 133 10.43 -5.11 3.45
CA LEU A 133 11.63 -5.94 3.25
C LEU A 133 12.36 -6.23 4.57
N ASP A 134 12.63 -5.22 5.39
CA ASP A 134 13.31 -5.42 6.68
C ASP A 134 12.49 -6.28 7.65
N PRO A 135 11.17 -6.03 7.84
CA PRO A 135 10.32 -6.89 8.67
C PRO A 135 10.25 -8.34 8.19
N MET A 136 10.06 -8.57 6.89
CA MET A 136 9.94 -9.93 6.34
C MET A 136 11.25 -10.70 6.54
N ASN A 137 12.41 -10.06 6.36
CA ASN A 137 13.71 -10.69 6.57
C ASN A 137 13.98 -11.06 8.03
N LYS A 138 13.42 -10.34 9.00
CA LYS A 138 13.59 -10.65 10.44
C LYS A 138 12.64 -11.73 10.95
N LEU A 139 11.51 -11.90 10.27
CA LEU A 139 10.45 -12.86 10.65
C LEU A 139 10.55 -14.20 9.93
N ALA A 140 11.34 -14.27 8.84
CA ALA A 140 11.67 -15.49 8.11
C ALA A 140 12.69 -16.36 8.88
#